data_AF-A0A9E6D2Z8-F1
#
_entry.id   AF-A0A9E6D2Z8-F1
#
_cell.length_a   1.000
_cell.length_b   1.000
_cell.length_c   1.000
_cell.angle_alpha   90.00
_cell.angle_beta   90.00
_cell.angle_gamma   90.00
#
_symmetry.space_group_name_H-M   'P 1'
#
loop_
_entity.id
_entity.type
_entity.pdbx_description
1 polymer ?
#
loop_
_entity_poly.entity_id
_entity_poly.type
_entity_poly.pdbx_seq_one_letter_code
_entity_poly.pdbx_strand_id
1 'polypeptide(L)'
;MSLFNESTDLELQVTTFKNTYDHYPELLLADKIYLNRSNRSWLKESCIRIVGKPLGRPPKQQLSAYQKRKQKKEQNQRNRIEGKFRQAKNAHGINNIQAKRSDTLESWIACIFFVMNLITLEKIAEQYAIFRAPQIIKIYLFQQNPHVKFDLIKNQY
;
A
#
# COMPACT_ATOMS: atom_id res chain seq x y z
N MET A 1 -22.56 -18.88 -12.30
CA MET A 1 -21.65 -18.27 -11.31
C MET A 1 -22.40 -17.12 -10.69
N SER A 2 -22.91 -17.27 -9.47
CA SER A 2 -23.72 -16.24 -8.80
C SER A 2 -22.90 -14.95 -8.67
N LEU A 3 -23.49 -13.79 -8.98
CA LEU A 3 -22.90 -12.50 -8.65
C LEU A 3 -22.84 -12.37 -7.13
N PHE A 4 -21.77 -12.85 -6.52
CA PHE A 4 -21.50 -12.62 -5.11
C PHE A 4 -21.21 -11.13 -4.93
N ASN A 5 -22.04 -10.46 -4.14
CA ASN A 5 -21.86 -9.04 -3.88
C ASN A 5 -20.78 -8.85 -2.80
N GLU A 6 -19.51 -8.84 -3.19
CA GLU A 6 -18.35 -8.65 -2.29
C GLU A 6 -18.51 -7.46 -1.33
N SER A 7 -19.35 -6.46 -1.66
CA SER A 7 -19.58 -5.30 -0.79
C SER A 7 -20.24 -5.64 0.56
N THR A 8 -20.81 -6.84 0.73
CA THR A 8 -21.37 -7.30 2.01
C THR A 8 -20.29 -7.65 3.04
N ASP A 9 -19.06 -7.92 2.60
CA ASP A 9 -18.01 -8.44 3.48
C ASP A 9 -17.19 -7.34 4.16
N LEU A 10 -17.48 -6.07 3.87
CA LEU A 10 -16.72 -4.93 4.40
C LEU A 10 -16.71 -4.91 5.94
N GLU A 11 -17.87 -5.10 6.56
CA GLU A 11 -18.00 -5.10 8.02
C GLU A 11 -17.20 -6.25 8.64
N LEU A 12 -17.25 -7.44 8.04
CA LEU A 12 -16.45 -8.58 8.45
C LEU A 12 -14.96 -8.28 8.35
N GLN A 13 -14.49 -7.74 7.22
CA GLN A 13 -13.08 -7.43 7.01
C GLN A 13 -12.55 -6.38 8.00
N VAL A 14 -13.33 -5.33 8.26
CA VAL A 14 -12.97 -4.27 9.22
C VAL A 14 -13.00 -4.81 10.65
N THR A 15 -13.94 -5.68 10.99
CA THR A 15 -14.00 -6.33 12.31
C THR A 15 -12.83 -7.28 12.52
N THR A 16 -12.46 -8.06 11.51
CA THR A 16 -11.25 -8.90 11.55
C THR A 16 -9.98 -8.08 11.73
N PHE A 17 -9.89 -6.91 11.08
CA PHE A 17 -8.80 -5.97 11.33
C PHE A 17 -8.78 -5.54 12.80
N LYS A 18 -9.93 -5.13 13.34
CA LYS A 18 -10.05 -4.75 14.76
C LYS A 18 -9.64 -5.88 15.70
N ASN A 19 -10.07 -7.11 15.46
CA ASN A 19 -9.72 -8.24 16.32
C ASN A 19 -8.21 -8.55 16.25
N THR A 20 -7.58 -8.32 15.10
CA THR A 20 -6.14 -8.54 14.91
C THR A 20 -5.27 -7.46 15.58
N TYR A 21 -5.69 -6.19 15.50
CA TYR A 21 -4.89 -5.03 15.93
C TYR A 21 -5.43 -4.34 17.20
N ASP A 22 -6.53 -4.84 17.76
CA ASP A 22 -7.26 -4.31 18.92
C ASP A 22 -7.81 -2.88 18.76
N HIS A 23 -7.92 -2.39 17.50
CA HIS A 23 -8.52 -1.08 17.22
C HIS A 23 -9.10 -1.00 15.80
N TYR A 24 -10.10 -0.12 15.60
CA TYR A 24 -10.57 0.21 14.25
C TYR A 24 -9.52 1.03 13.48
N PRO A 25 -9.48 0.94 12.14
CA PRO A 25 -8.62 1.80 11.35
C PRO A 25 -9.13 3.25 11.36
N GLU A 26 -8.23 4.23 11.45
CA GLU A 26 -8.62 5.65 11.31
C GLU A 26 -9.18 5.95 9.90
N LEU A 27 -8.63 5.29 8.89
CA LEU A 27 -8.94 5.51 7.47
C LEU A 27 -9.08 4.17 6.73
N LEU A 28 -10.20 3.99 6.04
CA LEU A 28 -10.43 2.90 5.11
C LEU A 28 -10.36 3.39 3.65
N LEU A 29 -9.39 2.85 2.90
CA LEU A 29 -9.21 3.08 1.47
C LEU A 29 -9.76 1.90 0.67
N ALA A 30 -11.08 1.91 0.45
CA ALA A 30 -11.78 0.81 -0.24
C ALA A 30 -12.16 1.16 -1.69
N ASP A 31 -12.47 0.12 -2.47
CA ASP A 31 -13.04 0.27 -3.80
C ASP A 31 -14.47 0.80 -3.78
N LYS A 32 -14.89 1.42 -4.89
CA LYS A 32 -16.19 2.08 -5.00
C LYS A 32 -17.36 1.13 -4.69
N ILE A 33 -17.22 -0.15 -5.05
CA ILE A 33 -18.26 -1.18 -4.82
C ILE A 33 -18.57 -1.35 -3.34
N TYR A 34 -17.58 -1.16 -2.46
CA TYR A 34 -17.72 -1.26 -1.02
C TYR A 34 -18.33 -0.01 -0.38
N LEU A 35 -18.37 1.13 -1.10
CA LEU A 35 -18.85 2.41 -0.59
C LEU A 35 -20.34 2.65 -0.88
N ASN A 36 -21.17 1.64 -0.62
CA ASN A 36 -22.63 1.72 -0.69
C ASN A 36 -23.23 2.52 0.50
N ARG A 37 -24.55 2.74 0.52
CA ARG A 37 -25.21 3.54 1.58
C ARG A 37 -25.08 2.90 2.96
N SER A 38 -25.32 1.60 3.06
CA SER A 38 -25.27 0.84 4.32
C SER A 38 -23.87 0.92 4.93
N ASN A 39 -22.85 0.55 4.15
CA ASN A 39 -21.46 0.54 4.58
C ASN A 39 -20.98 1.93 5.00
N ARG A 40 -21.43 2.99 4.32
CA ARG A 40 -21.09 4.37 4.73
C ARG A 40 -21.71 4.77 6.06
N SER A 41 -22.93 4.34 6.38
CA SER A 41 -23.55 4.60 7.68
C SER A 41 -22.75 3.90 8.77
N TRP A 42 -22.52 2.59 8.60
CA TRP A 42 -21.80 1.77 9.55
C TRP A 42 -20.36 2.26 9.80
N LEU A 43 -19.63 2.62 8.73
CA LEU A 43 -18.28 3.18 8.86
C LEU A 43 -18.28 4.52 9.62
N LYS A 44 -19.30 5.35 9.41
CA LYS A 44 -19.44 6.63 10.12
C LYS A 44 -19.74 6.41 11.60
N GLU A 45 -20.64 5.49 11.92
CA GLU A 45 -20.98 5.07 13.29
C GLU A 45 -19.75 4.50 14.02
N SER A 46 -18.90 3.76 13.29
CA SER A 46 -17.63 3.22 13.80
C SER A 46 -16.49 4.24 13.85
N CYS A 47 -16.74 5.52 13.54
CA CYS A 47 -15.75 6.60 13.47
C CYS A 47 -14.59 6.35 12.48
N ILE A 48 -14.83 5.59 11.41
CA ILE A 48 -13.84 5.28 10.38
C ILE A 48 -13.95 6.26 9.22
N ARG A 49 -12.86 6.96 8.91
CA ARG A 49 -12.81 7.87 7.76
C ARG A 49 -12.73 7.08 6.46
N ILE A 50 -13.35 7.60 5.41
CA ILE A 50 -13.27 7.02 4.05
C ILE A 50 -12.84 8.06 3.03
N VAL A 51 -12.21 7.60 1.95
CA VAL A 51 -11.87 8.42 0.79
C VAL A 51 -12.62 7.89 -0.42
N GLY A 52 -13.55 8.69 -0.94
CA GLY A 52 -14.34 8.35 -2.11
C GLY A 52 -15.29 9.47 -2.49
N LYS A 53 -15.81 9.43 -3.72
CA LYS A 53 -16.79 10.42 -4.16
C LYS A 53 -18.01 10.42 -3.23
N PRO A 54 -18.57 11.59 -2.88
CA PRO A 54 -19.79 11.66 -2.08
C PRO A 54 -20.96 11.01 -2.83
N LEU A 55 -21.94 10.50 -2.09
CA LEU A 55 -23.20 10.05 -2.68
C LEU A 55 -24.04 11.28 -3.02
N GLY A 56 -24.59 11.33 -4.23
CA GLY A 56 -25.45 12.42 -4.68
C GLY A 56 -24.66 13.65 -5.15
N ARG A 57 -25.21 14.84 -4.88
CA ARG A 57 -24.66 16.11 -5.38
C ARG A 57 -23.33 16.43 -4.68
N PRO A 58 -22.26 16.76 -5.42
CA PRO A 58 -21.02 17.22 -4.80
C PRO A 58 -21.25 18.52 -4.01
N PRO A 59 -20.52 18.72 -2.88
CA PRO A 59 -20.65 19.93 -2.07
C PRO A 59 -20.29 21.19 -2.87
N LYS A 60 -21.00 22.29 -2.63
CA LYS A 60 -20.73 23.59 -3.26
C LYS A 60 -19.40 24.21 -2.80
N GLN A 61 -18.98 23.88 -1.58
CA GLN A 61 -17.73 24.37 -1.01
C GLN A 61 -16.53 23.70 -1.70
N GLN A 62 -15.60 24.52 -2.16
CA GLN A 62 -14.35 24.02 -2.72
C GLN A 62 -13.41 23.55 -1.60
N LEU A 63 -12.79 22.39 -1.80
CA LEU A 63 -11.75 21.91 -0.90
C LEU A 63 -10.55 22.86 -0.89
N SER A 64 -9.99 23.11 0.30
CA SER A 64 -8.73 23.84 0.44
C SER A 64 -7.59 23.12 -0.30
N ALA A 65 -6.55 23.87 -0.71
CA ALA A 65 -5.36 23.31 -1.35
C ALA A 65 -4.73 22.18 -0.52
N TYR A 66 -4.73 22.32 0.82
CA TYR A 66 -4.25 21.28 1.73
C TYR A 66 -5.09 20.00 1.66
N GLN A 67 -6.42 20.13 1.70
CA GLN A 67 -7.34 19.00 1.62
C GLN A 67 -7.23 18.27 0.27
N LYS A 68 -7.09 19.01 -0.84
CA LYS A 68 -6.85 18.44 -2.18
C LYS A 68 -5.57 17.62 -2.22
N ARG A 69 -4.47 18.14 -1.65
CA ARG A 69 -3.18 17.43 -1.57
C ARG A 69 -3.31 16.16 -0.71
N LYS A 70 -3.98 16.23 0.45
CA LYS A 70 -4.21 15.09 1.32
C LYS A 70 -5.00 13.98 0.61
N GLN A 71 -6.14 14.31 -0.01
CA GLN A 71 -6.94 13.35 -0.76
C GLN A 71 -6.18 12.74 -1.93
N LYS A 72 -5.35 13.52 -2.64
CA LYS A 72 -4.49 13.00 -3.73
C LYS A 72 -3.49 11.97 -3.20
N LYS A 73 -2.86 12.22 -2.04
CA LYS A 73 -1.92 11.28 -1.41
C LYS A 73 -2.62 9.97 -1.03
N GLU A 74 -3.81 10.06 -0.43
CA GLU A 74 -4.63 8.91 -0.04
C GLU A 74 -5.09 8.11 -1.28
N GLN A 75 -5.50 8.80 -2.36
CA GLN A 75 -5.84 8.14 -3.61
C GLN A 75 -4.64 7.44 -4.26
N ASN A 76 -3.45 8.05 -4.21
CA ASN A 76 -2.22 7.44 -4.70
C ASN A 76 -1.86 6.18 -3.90
N GLN A 77 -2.08 6.17 -2.58
CA GLN A 77 -1.90 4.97 -1.74
C GLN A 77 -2.83 3.85 -2.18
N ARG A 78 -4.12 4.14 -2.40
CA ARG A 78 -5.07 3.16 -2.92
C ARG A 78 -4.64 2.62 -4.30
N ASN A 79 -4.25 3.50 -5.22
CA ASN A 79 -3.80 3.10 -6.55
C ASN A 79 -2.56 2.19 -6.49
N ARG A 80 -1.65 2.41 -5.53
CA ARG A 80 -0.47 1.54 -5.34
C ARG A 80 -0.87 0.14 -4.89
N ILE A 81 -1.85 0.04 -3.99
CA ILE A 81 -2.40 -1.23 -3.52
C ILE A 81 -3.12 -1.95 -4.68
N GLU A 82 -3.99 -1.25 -5.41
CA GLU A 82 -4.69 -1.81 -6.59
C GLU A 82 -3.70 -2.30 -7.65
N GLY A 83 -2.62 -1.56 -7.89
CA GLY A 83 -1.54 -1.97 -8.79
C GLY A 83 -0.89 -3.30 -8.37
N LYS A 84 -0.69 -3.51 -7.06
CA LYS A 84 -0.18 -4.80 -6.54
C LYS A 84 -1.18 -5.93 -6.73
N PHE A 85 -2.46 -5.71 -6.47
CA PHE A 85 -3.49 -6.72 -6.76
C PHE A 85 -3.56 -7.05 -8.26
N ARG A 86 -3.42 -6.05 -9.14
CA ARG A 86 -3.35 -6.26 -10.59
C ARG A 86 -2.11 -7.07 -10.97
N GLN A 87 -0.96 -6.78 -10.38
CA GLN A 87 0.26 -7.57 -10.56
C GLN A 87 0.04 -9.04 -10.15
N ALA A 88 -0.60 -9.27 -9.00
CA ALA A 88 -0.91 -10.61 -8.51
C ALA A 88 -1.80 -11.39 -9.48
N LYS A 89 -2.82 -10.74 -10.05
CA LYS A 89 -3.73 -11.34 -11.04
C LYS A 89 -3.03 -11.65 -12.36
N ASN A 90 -2.30 -10.67 -12.92
CA ASN A 90 -1.77 -10.75 -14.29
C ASN A 90 -0.42 -11.44 -14.38
N ALA A 91 0.50 -11.18 -13.44
CA ALA A 91 1.86 -11.71 -13.47
C ALA A 91 2.02 -13.01 -12.67
N HIS A 92 1.22 -13.20 -11.63
CA HIS A 92 1.30 -14.37 -10.75
C HIS A 92 0.08 -15.30 -10.84
N GLY A 93 -0.88 -14.98 -11.71
CA GLY A 93 -1.96 -15.90 -12.07
C GLY A 93 -2.92 -16.25 -10.94
N ILE A 94 -3.17 -15.34 -9.97
CA ILE A 94 -4.12 -15.58 -8.86
C ILE A 94 -5.48 -16.12 -9.35
N ASN A 95 -5.97 -15.62 -10.48
CA ASN A 95 -7.27 -16.03 -11.03
C ASN A 95 -7.26 -17.43 -11.66
N ASN A 96 -6.08 -18.02 -11.88
CA ASN A 96 -5.89 -19.29 -12.59
C ASN A 96 -5.48 -20.43 -11.64
N ILE A 97 -5.67 -20.26 -10.33
CA ILE A 97 -5.42 -21.31 -9.33
C ILE A 97 -6.51 -22.38 -9.47
N GLN A 98 -6.11 -23.61 -9.80
CA GLN A 98 -7.04 -24.74 -10.02
C GLN A 98 -7.26 -25.60 -8.76
N ALA A 99 -6.86 -25.10 -7.59
CA ALA A 99 -7.06 -25.80 -6.32
C ALA A 99 -8.56 -25.99 -6.03
N LYS A 100 -8.97 -27.23 -5.74
CA LYS A 100 -10.39 -27.58 -5.54
C LYS A 100 -10.87 -27.45 -4.09
N ARG A 101 -9.95 -27.54 -3.12
CA ARG A 101 -10.25 -27.37 -1.69
C ARG A 101 -9.90 -25.94 -1.25
N SER A 102 -10.69 -25.40 -0.32
CA SER A 102 -10.49 -24.04 0.22
C SER A 102 -9.13 -23.88 0.89
N ASP A 103 -8.74 -24.81 1.76
CA ASP A 103 -7.46 -24.80 2.48
C ASP A 103 -6.24 -24.74 1.55
N THR A 104 -6.31 -25.48 0.44
CA THR A 104 -5.26 -25.56 -0.56
C THR A 104 -5.22 -24.26 -1.36
N LEU A 105 -6.39 -23.73 -1.75
CA LEU A 105 -6.52 -22.47 -2.46
C LEU A 105 -5.98 -21.29 -1.63
N GLU A 106 -6.31 -21.23 -0.34
CA GLU A 106 -5.79 -20.23 0.60
C GLU A 106 -4.26 -20.29 0.71
N SER A 107 -3.70 -21.49 0.82
CA SER A 107 -2.25 -21.71 0.86
C SER A 107 -1.56 -21.20 -0.41
N TRP A 108 -2.12 -21.50 -1.60
CA TRP A 108 -1.59 -20.99 -2.88
C TRP A 108 -1.63 -19.46 -2.96
N ILE A 109 -2.75 -18.85 -2.56
CA ILE A 109 -2.90 -17.39 -2.53
C ILE A 109 -1.86 -16.77 -1.58
N ALA A 110 -1.69 -17.34 -0.38
CA ALA A 110 -0.71 -16.89 0.60
C ALA A 110 0.72 -16.98 0.05
N CYS A 111 1.08 -18.09 -0.61
CA CYS A 111 2.39 -18.25 -1.24
C CYS A 111 2.66 -17.20 -2.32
N ILE A 112 1.66 -16.87 -3.15
CA ILE A 112 1.82 -15.82 -4.18
C ILE A 112 2.12 -14.48 -3.53
N PHE A 113 1.34 -14.07 -2.51
CA PHE A 113 1.60 -12.82 -1.80
C PHE A 113 2.95 -12.81 -1.09
N PHE A 114 3.37 -13.95 -0.53
CA PHE A 114 4.69 -14.11 0.08
C PHE A 114 5.81 -13.86 -0.93
N VAL A 115 5.78 -14.50 -2.10
CA VAL A 115 6.77 -14.30 -3.18
C VAL A 115 6.77 -12.85 -3.66
N MET A 116 5.60 -12.23 -3.83
CA MET A 116 5.50 -10.82 -4.21
C MET A 116 6.14 -9.88 -3.18
N ASN A 117 5.99 -10.19 -1.89
CA ASN A 117 6.63 -9.44 -0.82
C ASN A 117 8.15 -9.62 -0.85
N LEU A 118 8.66 -10.84 -1.08
CA LEU A 118 10.10 -11.09 -1.23
C LEU A 118 10.71 -10.30 -2.39
N ILE A 119 10.10 -10.32 -3.57
CA ILE A 119 10.55 -9.51 -4.73
C ILE A 119 10.55 -8.02 -4.41
N THR A 120 9.59 -7.56 -3.60
CA THR A 120 9.53 -6.16 -3.19
C THR A 120 10.66 -5.81 -2.21
N LEU A 121 10.96 -6.71 -1.27
CA LEU A 121 12.06 -6.57 -0.31
C LEU A 121 13.42 -6.59 -1.01
N GLU A 122 13.63 -7.49 -1.95
CA GLU A 122 14.86 -7.58 -2.76
C GLU A 122 15.14 -6.25 -3.47
N LYS A 123 14.16 -5.70 -4.19
CA LYS A 123 14.30 -4.39 -4.87
C LYS A 123 14.62 -3.24 -3.91
N ILE A 124 14.04 -3.28 -2.71
CA ILE A 124 14.33 -2.28 -1.68
C ILE A 124 15.77 -2.46 -1.20
N ALA A 125 16.19 -3.69 -0.89
CA ALA A 125 17.53 -4.00 -0.43
C ALA A 125 18.60 -3.61 -1.47
N GLU A 126 18.39 -3.90 -2.75
CA GLU A 126 19.27 -3.47 -3.85
C GLU A 126 19.43 -1.95 -3.91
N GLN A 127 18.32 -1.20 -3.84
CA GLN A 127 18.38 0.26 -3.79
C GLN A 127 19.17 0.74 -2.57
N TYR A 128 18.87 0.21 -1.39
CA TYR A 128 19.60 0.54 -0.17
C TYR A 128 21.10 0.24 -0.31
N ALA A 129 21.48 -0.90 -0.87
CA ALA A 129 22.87 -1.27 -1.08
C ALA A 129 23.58 -0.28 -2.03
N ILE A 130 22.96 0.06 -3.17
CA ILE A 130 23.51 1.03 -4.13
C ILE A 130 23.69 2.41 -3.50
N PHE A 131 22.71 2.89 -2.70
CA PHE A 131 22.78 4.23 -2.10
C PHE A 131 23.67 4.31 -0.86
N ARG A 132 23.77 3.25 -0.04
CA ARG A 132 24.56 3.25 1.22
C ARG A 132 25.97 2.71 1.06
N ALA A 133 26.23 1.75 0.18
CA ALA A 133 27.57 1.15 0.05
C ALA A 133 28.67 2.19 -0.28
N PRO A 134 28.46 3.18 -1.17
CA PRO A 134 29.46 4.20 -1.45
C PRO A 134 29.75 5.09 -0.23
N GLN A 135 28.74 5.39 0.57
CA GLN A 135 28.86 6.21 1.78
C GLN A 135 29.67 5.48 2.87
N ILE A 136 29.40 4.18 3.06
CA ILE A 136 30.12 3.34 4.03
C ILE A 136 31.59 3.16 3.60
N ILE A 137 31.84 2.88 2.32
CA ILE A 137 33.20 2.78 1.78
C ILE A 137 33.95 4.11 1.96
N LYS A 138 33.31 5.25 1.70
CA LYS A 138 33.92 6.57 1.90
C LYS A 138 34.29 6.83 3.37
N ILE A 139 33.42 6.45 4.32
CA ILE A 139 33.71 6.56 5.76
C ILE A 139 34.88 5.65 6.15
N TYR A 140 34.88 4.40 5.68
CA TYR A 140 35.94 3.44 5.96
C TYR A 140 37.30 3.93 5.40
N LEU A 141 37.32 4.40 4.14
CA LEU A 141 38.52 4.97 3.52
C LEU A 141 39.02 6.23 4.25
N PHE A 142 38.10 7.07 4.76
CA PHE A 142 38.43 8.24 5.57
C PHE A 142 39.02 7.88 6.94
N GLN A 143 38.53 6.82 7.58
CA GLN A 143 39.06 6.32 8.86
C GLN A 143 40.46 5.70 8.71
N GLN A 144 40.73 5.02 7.58
CA GLN A 144 42.04 4.42 7.31
C GLN A 144 43.09 5.45 6.86
N ASN A 145 42.68 6.60 6.32
CA ASN A 145 43.58 7.64 5.84
C ASN A 145 43.13 9.04 6.31
N PRO A 146 43.19 9.35 7.62
CA PRO A 146 42.66 10.59 8.19
C PRO A 146 43.39 11.87 7.72
N HIS A 147 44.57 11.73 7.13
CA HIS A 147 45.37 12.85 6.60
C HIS A 147 45.00 13.24 5.16
N VAL A 148 44.22 12.43 4.44
CA VAL A 148 43.78 12.73 3.06
C VAL A 148 42.52 13.61 3.10
N LYS A 149 42.69 14.89 3.47
CA LYS A 149 41.62 15.90 3.35
C LYS A 149 41.75 16.62 2.00
N PHE A 150 40.85 16.29 1.07
CA PHE A 150 40.35 17.16 0.00
C PHE A 150 41.38 17.97 -0.82
N ASP A 151 42.15 17.31 -1.68
CA ASP A 151 42.87 17.98 -2.79
C ASP A 151 42.04 18.11 -4.09
N LEU A 152 40.73 17.87 -4.06
CA LEU A 152 39.89 17.85 -5.27
C LEU A 152 38.89 19.01 -5.42
N ILE A 153 39.02 20.11 -4.66
CA ILE A 153 38.14 21.30 -4.82
C ILE A 153 38.91 22.62 -5.03
N LYS A 154 40.22 22.59 -5.35
CA LYS A 154 41.02 23.82 -5.54
C LYS A 154 41.58 24.05 -6.95
N ASN A 155 40.95 23.52 -8.01
CA ASN A 155 41.37 23.80 -9.41
C ASN A 155 40.20 24.10 -10.35
N GLN A 156 39.28 24.97 -9.92
CA GLN A 156 38.38 25.72 -10.82
C GLN A 156 38.19 27.14 -10.28
N TYR A 157 39.20 27.98 -10.51
CA TYR A 157 39.06 29.44 -10.66
C TYR A 157 39.88 29.85 -11.87
#